data_AF-A0A8J2TIL8-F1
#
_entry.id   AF-A0A8J2TIL8-F1
#
_cell.length_a   1.000
_cell.length_b   1.000
_cell.length_c   1.000
_cell.angle_alpha   90.00
_cell.angle_beta   90.00
_cell.angle_gamma   90.00
#
_symmetry.space_group_name_H-M   'P 1'
#
loop_
_entity.id
_entity.type
_entity.pdbx_description
1 polymer ?
#
loop_
_entity_poly.entity_id
_entity_poly.type
_entity_poly.pdbx_seq_one_letter_code
_entity_poly.pdbx_strand_id
1 'polypeptide(L)'
;MSILVLFGLVEYGTIAHANGVFNNESIRGNYAVVTLNVGGQYPQAGISVINYDGKGKLSGTSIQNLPGASIAERILTKAVFSGTYIVNPDGTGQSVIKMSLPNGTTTDHNLAFVITKAKEDNIKQAERINLIQEQLDEKTGGLLKLEATKLPDDGTFTNASLKGQYAYTLSGYGGRVSQLGLGIMSYNGQGSFSGKAIVNLPGETTGKRIFVTAPFVRPYNINADGTGIATPPGESDILFIITEAQVDNGIKVGQSAFFIVNQINPITGNLLTGEMTKLPN
;
A
#
# COMPACT_ATOMS: atom_id res chain seq x y z
N MET A 1 -20.01 10.09 37.79
CA MET A 1 -18.57 9.91 37.49
C MET A 1 -18.37 10.51 36.10
N SER A 2 -18.04 11.79 36.08
CA SER A 2 -18.05 12.63 34.88
C SER A 2 -16.66 12.63 34.25
N ILE A 3 -16.59 12.33 32.95
CA ILE A 3 -15.38 12.47 32.15
C ILE A 3 -15.27 13.94 31.74
N LEU A 4 -14.12 14.53 32.08
CA LEU A 4 -13.73 15.90 31.85
C LEU A 4 -13.55 16.13 30.34
N VAL A 5 -14.39 16.99 29.75
CA VAL A 5 -14.19 17.55 28.42
C VAL A 5 -13.32 18.79 28.57
N LEU A 6 -12.13 18.77 27.97
CA LEU A 6 -11.23 19.91 27.92
C LEU A 6 -11.18 20.43 26.47
N PHE A 7 -12.02 21.43 26.16
CA PHE A 7 -11.80 22.30 25.00
C PHE A 7 -11.30 23.63 25.53
N GLY A 8 -9.99 23.85 25.46
CA GLY A 8 -9.41 25.18 25.65
C GLY A 8 -9.74 26.04 24.45
N LEU A 9 -10.46 27.14 24.68
CA LEU A 9 -10.50 28.26 23.75
C LEU A 9 -9.08 28.79 23.55
N VAL A 10 -8.65 28.89 22.30
CA VAL A 10 -7.51 29.70 21.89
C VAL A 10 -7.98 30.67 20.81
N GLU A 11 -7.50 31.90 20.95
CA GLU A 11 -7.90 33.15 20.32
C GLU A 11 -8.03 33.08 18.78
N TYR A 12 -8.97 33.91 18.26
CA TYR A 12 -9.10 34.22 16.84
C TYR A 12 -7.87 35.00 16.35
N GLY A 13 -6.80 34.29 16.05
CA GLY A 13 -5.79 34.75 15.12
C GLY A 13 -6.36 34.63 13.71
N THR A 14 -6.46 35.73 12.96
CA THR A 14 -6.55 35.68 11.51
C THR A 14 -5.35 34.89 10.99
N ILE A 15 -5.58 33.64 10.61
CA ILE A 15 -4.57 32.84 9.92
C ILE A 15 -4.37 33.52 8.57
N ALA A 16 -3.25 34.22 8.43
CA ALA A 16 -2.76 34.62 7.12
C ALA A 16 -2.59 33.33 6.31
N HIS A 17 -3.53 33.08 5.39
CA HIS A 17 -3.49 31.95 4.48
C HIS A 17 -2.20 32.06 3.65
N ALA A 18 -1.21 31.21 3.96
CA ALA A 18 -0.19 30.86 2.99
C ALA A 18 -0.90 30.33 1.73
N ASN A 19 -0.56 30.89 0.58
CA ASN A 19 -1.23 30.74 -0.71
C ASN A 19 -1.79 29.32 -0.99
N GLY A 20 -3.11 29.22 -1.19
CA GLY A 20 -3.83 28.01 -1.61
C GLY A 20 -4.45 27.19 -0.47
N VAL A 21 -5.77 27.02 -0.49
CA VAL A 21 -6.49 26.02 0.33
C VAL A 21 -6.63 24.71 -0.45
N PHE A 22 -6.62 23.57 0.25
CA PHE A 22 -6.86 22.28 -0.40
C PHE A 22 -8.30 22.21 -0.94
N ASN A 23 -8.48 21.50 -2.05
CA ASN A 23 -9.79 21.23 -2.66
C ASN A 23 -9.74 19.94 -3.49
N ASN A 24 -10.81 19.60 -4.21
CA ASN A 24 -10.85 18.34 -4.95
C ASN A 24 -9.76 18.22 -6.04
N GLU A 25 -9.33 19.32 -6.65
CA GLU A 25 -8.24 19.34 -7.63
C GLU A 25 -6.89 19.05 -6.97
N SER A 26 -6.75 19.32 -5.66
CA SER A 26 -5.52 19.03 -4.92
C SER A 26 -5.14 17.56 -4.95
N ILE A 27 -6.10 16.64 -5.06
CA ILE A 27 -5.81 15.20 -5.08
C ILE A 27 -5.97 14.58 -6.46
N ARG A 28 -6.12 15.36 -7.53
CA ARG A 28 -6.31 14.84 -8.89
C ARG A 28 -5.16 13.93 -9.34
N GLY A 29 -5.50 12.86 -10.06
CA GLY A 29 -4.55 11.96 -10.72
C GLY A 29 -4.55 10.53 -10.15
N ASN A 30 -3.52 9.76 -10.50
CA ASN A 30 -3.39 8.37 -10.10
C ASN A 30 -2.57 8.22 -8.80
N TYR A 31 -3.01 7.33 -7.92
CA TYR A 31 -2.35 7.02 -6.66
C TYR A 31 -2.18 5.51 -6.53
N ALA A 32 -0.96 5.09 -6.20
CA ALA A 32 -0.71 3.75 -5.69
C ALA A 32 -1.12 3.71 -4.22
N VAL A 33 -1.91 2.71 -3.84
CA VAL A 33 -2.45 2.58 -2.50
C VAL A 33 -2.05 1.25 -1.90
N VAL A 34 -1.47 1.32 -0.70
CA VAL A 34 -1.21 0.16 0.15
C VAL A 34 -2.31 0.08 1.19
N THR A 35 -2.89 -1.10 1.36
CA THR A 35 -3.89 -1.38 2.39
C THR A 35 -3.30 -2.37 3.39
N LEU A 36 -3.36 -2.02 4.67
CA LEU A 36 -2.99 -2.90 5.77
C LEU A 36 -4.15 -2.99 6.76
N ASN A 37 -4.42 -4.21 7.21
CA ASN A 37 -5.34 -4.45 8.30
C ASN A 37 -4.64 -4.26 9.65
N VAL A 38 -5.32 -3.59 10.60
CA VAL A 38 -4.86 -3.36 11.96
C VAL A 38 -5.87 -3.94 12.94
N GLY A 39 -5.38 -4.80 13.86
CA GLY A 39 -6.24 -5.53 14.78
C GLY A 39 -6.93 -6.72 14.10
N GLY A 40 -8.13 -7.07 14.58
CA GLY A 40 -8.91 -8.18 14.03
C GLY A 40 -8.35 -9.57 14.37
N GLN A 41 -8.97 -10.60 13.78
CA GLN A 41 -8.62 -12.01 13.97
C GLN A 41 -7.60 -12.50 12.94
N TYR A 42 -7.62 -11.94 11.73
CA TYR A 42 -6.85 -12.45 10.59
C TYR A 42 -6.14 -11.33 9.84
N PRO A 43 -4.86 -11.50 9.49
CA PRO A 43 -4.16 -10.50 8.70
C PRO A 43 -4.74 -10.40 7.29
N GLN A 44 -4.76 -9.17 6.79
CA GLN A 44 -5.07 -8.81 5.41
C GLN A 44 -4.13 -7.69 4.98
N ALA A 45 -3.77 -7.73 3.70
CA ALA A 45 -3.09 -6.64 3.03
C ALA A 45 -3.60 -6.55 1.59
N GLY A 46 -3.44 -5.40 0.97
CA GLY A 46 -3.83 -5.21 -0.42
C GLY A 46 -3.09 -4.09 -1.10
N ILE A 47 -3.21 -4.07 -2.42
CA ILE A 47 -2.67 -3.04 -3.29
C ILE A 47 -3.79 -2.52 -4.19
N SER A 48 -3.88 -1.21 -4.37
CA SER A 48 -4.88 -0.60 -5.24
C SER A 48 -4.28 0.52 -6.07
N VAL A 49 -4.91 0.84 -7.19
CA VAL A 49 -4.65 2.07 -7.94
C VAL A 49 -5.95 2.88 -7.95
N ILE A 50 -5.92 4.08 -7.38
CA ILE A 50 -7.05 5.01 -7.38
C ILE A 50 -6.77 6.14 -8.36
N ASN A 51 -7.74 6.47 -9.20
CA ASN A 51 -7.78 7.67 -10.00
C ASN A 51 -8.80 8.66 -9.41
N TYR A 52 -8.35 9.87 -9.09
CA TYR A 52 -9.20 10.98 -8.67
C TYR A 52 -9.35 11.98 -9.83
N ASP A 53 -10.58 12.36 -10.16
CA ASP A 53 -10.87 13.20 -11.33
C ASP A 53 -10.65 14.71 -11.13
N GLY A 54 -10.37 15.14 -9.90
CA GLY A 54 -10.27 16.56 -9.51
C GLY A 54 -11.61 17.22 -9.16
N LYS A 55 -12.73 16.54 -9.43
CA LYS A 55 -14.10 17.08 -9.41
C LYS A 55 -15.03 16.34 -8.45
N GLY A 56 -14.49 15.39 -7.68
CA GLY A 56 -15.21 14.67 -6.62
C GLY A 56 -15.68 13.27 -7.03
N LYS A 57 -15.17 12.70 -8.13
CA LYS A 57 -15.36 11.28 -8.49
C LYS A 57 -14.04 10.53 -8.53
N LEU A 58 -14.08 9.28 -8.09
CA LEU A 58 -12.95 8.38 -8.16
C LEU A 58 -13.31 7.07 -8.86
N SER A 59 -12.28 6.40 -9.35
CA SER A 59 -12.36 5.03 -9.87
C SER A 59 -11.05 4.29 -9.66
N GLY A 60 -11.05 2.97 -9.81
CA GLY A 60 -9.80 2.22 -9.68
C GLY A 60 -9.95 0.72 -9.62
N THR A 61 -8.83 0.08 -9.33
CA THR A 61 -8.68 -1.38 -9.20
C THR A 61 -8.02 -1.71 -7.87
N SER A 62 -8.34 -2.87 -7.31
CA SER A 62 -7.79 -3.36 -6.06
C SER A 62 -7.48 -4.86 -6.18
N ILE A 63 -6.40 -5.29 -5.54
CA ILE A 63 -6.07 -6.68 -5.31
C ILE A 63 -5.88 -6.84 -3.80
N GLN A 64 -6.81 -7.54 -3.16
CA GLN A 64 -6.78 -7.82 -1.72
C GLN A 64 -6.36 -9.26 -1.48
N ASN A 65 -5.40 -9.42 -0.57
CA ASN A 65 -5.05 -10.71 -0.02
C ASN A 65 -5.89 -10.95 1.25
N LEU A 66 -6.90 -11.80 1.13
CA LEU A 66 -7.87 -12.10 2.18
C LEU A 66 -7.70 -13.53 2.72
N PRO A 67 -8.06 -13.80 3.99
CA PRO A 67 -8.18 -15.19 4.47
C PRO A 67 -9.24 -15.94 3.65
N GLY A 68 -9.10 -17.26 3.52
CA GLY A 68 -10.07 -18.15 2.88
C GLY A 68 -11.07 -18.71 3.87
N ALA A 69 -11.48 -19.97 3.67
CA ALA A 69 -12.32 -20.68 4.64
C ALA A 69 -11.53 -21.07 5.91
N SER A 70 -10.21 -21.17 5.80
CA SER A 70 -9.30 -21.32 6.94
C SER A 70 -8.34 -20.14 7.05
N ILE A 71 -7.74 -19.95 8.23
CA ILE A 71 -6.72 -18.90 8.46
C ILE A 71 -5.49 -19.06 7.57
N ALA A 72 -5.15 -20.29 7.17
CA ALA A 72 -3.99 -20.59 6.35
C ALA A 72 -4.27 -20.41 4.85
N GLU A 73 -5.52 -20.57 4.43
CA GLU A 73 -5.93 -20.37 3.04
C GLU A 73 -5.95 -18.89 2.72
N ARG A 74 -5.38 -18.49 1.57
CA ARG A 74 -5.34 -17.11 1.10
C ARG A 74 -5.99 -16.99 -0.27
N ILE A 75 -6.86 -15.99 -0.41
CA ILE A 75 -7.59 -15.68 -1.63
C ILE A 75 -7.14 -14.30 -2.11
N LEU A 76 -6.75 -14.22 -3.38
CA LEU A 76 -6.50 -12.96 -4.07
C LEU A 76 -7.77 -12.47 -4.73
N THR A 77 -8.41 -11.49 -4.11
CA THR A 77 -9.64 -10.89 -4.61
C THR A 77 -9.29 -9.65 -5.43
N LYS A 78 -9.50 -9.74 -6.73
CA LYS A 78 -9.45 -8.57 -7.63
C LYS A 78 -10.80 -7.88 -7.62
N ALA A 79 -10.81 -6.56 -7.54
CA ALA A 79 -12.01 -5.76 -7.58
C ALA A 79 -11.80 -4.52 -8.44
N VAL A 80 -12.91 -4.02 -9.01
CA VAL A 80 -12.98 -2.67 -9.58
C VAL A 80 -13.84 -1.82 -8.66
N PHE A 81 -13.56 -0.53 -8.55
CA PHE A 81 -14.39 0.35 -7.74
C PHE A 81 -14.58 1.71 -8.39
N SER A 82 -15.66 2.36 -7.98
CA SER A 82 -15.96 3.76 -8.30
C SER A 82 -16.57 4.43 -7.08
N GLY A 83 -16.57 5.76 -7.05
CA GLY A 83 -17.01 6.46 -5.87
C GLY A 83 -16.98 7.96 -5.99
N THR A 84 -17.20 8.61 -4.86
CA THR A 84 -17.11 10.06 -4.71
C THR A 84 -16.16 10.44 -3.59
N TYR A 85 -15.69 11.68 -3.63
CA TYR A 85 -14.88 12.23 -2.57
C TYR A 85 -15.07 13.73 -2.42
N ILE A 86 -14.75 14.24 -1.22
CA ILE A 86 -14.70 15.66 -0.91
C ILE A 86 -13.42 15.95 -0.15
N VAL A 87 -12.68 16.98 -0.56
CA VAL A 87 -11.50 17.51 0.13
C VAL A 87 -11.88 18.83 0.80
N ASN A 88 -11.63 18.92 2.09
CA ASN A 88 -11.80 20.13 2.87
C ASN A 88 -10.58 21.06 2.73
N PRO A 89 -10.75 22.38 2.97
CA PRO A 89 -9.66 23.36 2.89
C PRO A 89 -8.42 23.06 3.74
N ASP A 90 -8.59 22.33 4.85
CA ASP A 90 -7.52 21.94 5.77
C ASP A 90 -6.75 20.66 5.35
N GLY A 91 -7.16 20.04 4.23
CA GLY A 91 -6.55 18.82 3.70
C GLY A 91 -7.13 17.53 4.26
N THR A 92 -8.14 17.60 5.13
CA THR A 92 -8.97 16.44 5.50
C THR A 92 -10.01 16.16 4.42
N GLY A 93 -10.66 15.01 4.49
CA GLY A 93 -11.78 14.73 3.61
C GLY A 93 -12.40 13.36 3.82
N GLN A 94 -13.34 13.03 2.94
CA GLN A 94 -14.05 11.76 2.95
C GLN A 94 -14.14 11.18 1.54
N SER A 95 -14.13 9.85 1.43
CA SER A 95 -14.39 9.11 0.21
C SER A 95 -15.46 8.06 0.46
N VAL A 96 -16.39 7.90 -0.48
CA VAL A 96 -17.37 6.81 -0.50
C VAL A 96 -17.05 5.95 -1.71
N ILE A 97 -16.65 4.71 -1.48
CA ILE A 97 -16.19 3.78 -2.51
C ILE A 97 -17.18 2.63 -2.61
N LYS A 98 -17.72 2.40 -3.81
CA LYS A 98 -18.45 1.21 -4.17
C LYS A 98 -17.52 0.23 -4.87
N MET A 99 -17.22 -0.88 -4.19
CA MET A 99 -16.39 -1.95 -4.70
C MET A 99 -17.26 -3.01 -5.37
N SER A 100 -16.85 -3.47 -6.55
CA SER A 100 -17.51 -4.50 -7.34
C SER A 100 -16.57 -5.69 -7.54
N LEU A 101 -17.03 -6.86 -7.12
CA LEU A 101 -16.31 -8.12 -7.24
C LEU A 101 -16.68 -8.85 -8.55
N PRO A 102 -15.81 -9.74 -9.07
CA PRO A 102 -16.07 -10.50 -10.31
C PRO A 102 -17.32 -11.39 -10.26
N ASN A 103 -17.76 -11.78 -9.06
CA ASN A 103 -18.98 -12.55 -8.84
C ASN A 103 -20.25 -11.68 -8.87
N GLY A 104 -20.14 -10.37 -9.13
CA GLY A 104 -21.25 -9.42 -9.18
C GLY A 104 -21.64 -8.83 -7.82
N THR A 105 -21.05 -9.29 -6.71
CA THR A 105 -21.28 -8.69 -5.39
C THR A 105 -20.70 -7.28 -5.32
N THR A 106 -21.41 -6.37 -4.65
CA THR A 106 -20.92 -5.01 -4.40
C THR A 106 -20.94 -4.68 -2.91
N THR A 107 -19.94 -3.95 -2.44
CA THR A 107 -19.83 -3.45 -1.06
C THR A 107 -19.49 -1.97 -1.05
N ASP A 108 -20.06 -1.23 -0.11
CA ASP A 108 -19.77 0.20 0.07
C ASP A 108 -18.78 0.39 1.23
N HIS A 109 -17.80 1.28 1.02
CA HIS A 109 -16.77 1.61 2.00
C HIS A 109 -16.70 3.13 2.18
N ASN A 110 -16.93 3.59 3.39
CA ASN A 110 -16.70 4.98 3.78
C ASN A 110 -15.29 5.13 4.35
N LEU A 111 -14.53 6.07 3.82
CA LEU A 111 -13.18 6.39 4.27
C LEU A 111 -13.10 7.85 4.72
N ALA A 112 -12.40 8.09 5.82
CA ALA A 112 -11.88 9.41 6.16
C ALA A 112 -10.42 9.50 5.73
N PHE A 113 -9.96 10.66 5.29
CA PHE A 113 -8.58 10.85 4.91
C PHE A 113 -7.99 12.20 5.33
N VAL A 114 -6.66 12.25 5.32
CA VAL A 114 -5.88 13.47 5.48
C VAL A 114 -4.70 13.48 4.51
N ILE A 115 -4.46 14.61 3.85
CA ILE A 115 -3.27 14.87 3.03
C ILE A 115 -2.08 15.07 3.99
N THR A 116 -1.07 14.21 3.88
CA THR A 116 0.10 14.20 4.78
C THR A 116 1.37 14.72 4.14
N LYS A 117 1.41 14.76 2.81
CA LYS A 117 2.49 15.39 2.03
C LYS A 117 1.88 16.05 0.81
N ALA A 118 2.33 17.26 0.51
CA ALA A 118 1.90 17.99 -0.67
C ALA A 118 3.06 18.79 -1.27
N LYS A 119 3.01 19.00 -2.58
CA LYS A 119 3.84 19.95 -3.29
C LYS A 119 3.04 21.24 -3.47
N GLU A 120 3.69 22.37 -3.22
CA GLU A 120 3.11 23.69 -3.38
C GLU A 120 3.73 24.34 -4.63
N ASP A 121 3.02 24.21 -5.75
CA ASP A 121 3.30 24.98 -6.97
C ASP A 121 2.21 26.08 -7.09
N ASN A 122 1.36 26.04 -8.13
CA ASN A 122 0.22 26.95 -8.30
C ASN A 122 -1.06 26.50 -7.56
N ILE A 123 -1.17 25.20 -7.29
CA ILE A 123 -2.23 24.57 -6.50
C ILE A 123 -1.51 23.64 -5.53
N LYS A 124 -1.97 23.55 -4.27
CA LYS A 124 -1.49 22.52 -3.35
C LYS A 124 -1.87 21.15 -3.90
N GLN A 125 -0.89 20.38 -4.36
CA GLN A 125 -1.10 19.04 -4.91
C GLN A 125 -0.64 18.00 -3.90
N ALA A 126 -1.52 17.09 -3.52
CA ALA A 126 -1.19 16.00 -2.63
C ALA A 126 -0.19 15.04 -3.28
N GLU A 127 0.82 14.66 -2.52
CA GLU A 127 1.77 13.60 -2.85
C GLU A 127 1.51 12.34 -2.03
N ARG A 128 1.04 12.51 -0.78
CA ARG A 128 0.67 11.40 0.11
C ARG A 128 -0.62 11.70 0.87
N ILE A 129 -1.46 10.68 0.99
CA ILE A 129 -2.75 10.71 1.69
C ILE A 129 -2.84 9.47 2.59
N ASN A 130 -3.18 9.68 3.85
CA ASN A 130 -3.52 8.58 4.75
C ASN A 130 -5.03 8.47 4.85
N LEU A 131 -5.55 7.24 4.74
CA LEU A 131 -6.98 6.96 4.84
C LEU A 131 -7.24 5.87 5.88
N ILE A 132 -8.43 5.93 6.48
CA ILE A 132 -8.95 4.90 7.37
C ILE A 132 -10.37 4.56 6.97
N GLN A 133 -10.72 3.28 7.09
CA GLN A 133 -12.10 2.84 6.91
C GLN A 133 -12.92 3.10 8.17
N GLU A 134 -14.16 3.58 7.97
CA GLU A 134 -15.11 3.83 9.07
C GLU A 134 -15.51 2.53 9.79
N GLN A 135 -15.88 1.51 9.00
CA GLN A 135 -16.36 0.23 9.52
C GLN A 135 -15.23 -0.80 9.60
N LEU A 136 -15.36 -1.76 10.52
CA LEU A 136 -14.51 -2.95 10.53
C LEU A 136 -14.73 -3.76 9.25
N ASP A 137 -13.66 -4.38 8.77
CA ASP A 137 -13.79 -5.37 7.70
C ASP A 137 -14.53 -6.61 8.23
N GLU A 138 -15.63 -6.98 7.58
CA GLU A 138 -16.52 -8.05 8.06
C GLU A 138 -15.83 -9.41 8.16
N LYS A 139 -14.82 -9.65 7.31
CA LYS A 139 -14.14 -10.94 7.21
C LYS A 139 -13.05 -11.10 8.26
N THR A 140 -12.32 -10.03 8.53
CA THR A 140 -11.14 -10.04 9.42
C THR A 140 -11.45 -9.45 10.80
N GLY A 141 -12.49 -8.63 10.93
CA GLY A 141 -12.81 -7.85 12.11
C GLY A 141 -11.78 -6.76 12.43
N GLY A 142 -10.88 -6.44 11.49
CA GLY A 142 -9.84 -5.41 11.67
C GLY A 142 -10.20 -4.10 10.98
N LEU A 143 -9.52 -3.01 11.38
CA LEU A 143 -9.62 -1.72 10.72
C LEU A 143 -8.68 -1.69 9.51
N LEU A 144 -9.13 -1.17 8.38
CA LEU A 144 -8.24 -0.94 7.24
C LEU A 144 -7.59 0.43 7.33
N LYS A 145 -6.27 0.45 7.35
CA LYS A 145 -5.42 1.63 7.16
C LYS A 145 -4.90 1.62 5.73
N LEU A 146 -5.00 2.75 5.06
CA LEU A 146 -4.51 2.92 3.70
C LEU A 146 -3.51 4.07 3.63
N GLU A 147 -2.50 3.90 2.80
CA GLU A 147 -1.57 4.96 2.40
C GLU A 147 -1.57 5.05 0.89
N ALA A 148 -1.90 6.23 0.37
CA ALA A 148 -1.95 6.53 -1.05
C ALA A 148 -0.81 7.48 -1.41
N THR A 149 0.00 7.13 -2.41
CA THR A 149 1.08 7.97 -2.94
C THR A 149 0.82 8.31 -4.39
N LYS A 150 0.94 9.60 -4.74
CA LYS A 150 0.70 10.09 -6.11
C LYS A 150 1.73 9.51 -7.07
N LEU A 151 1.25 8.96 -8.18
CA LEU A 151 2.07 8.47 -9.27
C LEU A 151 2.24 9.57 -10.33
N PRO A 152 3.35 9.56 -11.10
CA PRO A 152 3.49 10.45 -12.24
C PRO A 152 2.34 10.26 -13.23
N ASP A 153 1.85 11.37 -13.77
CA ASP A 153 0.78 11.35 -14.77
C ASP A 153 1.33 10.83 -16.13
N ASP A 154 2.55 11.23 -16.48
CA ASP A 154 3.21 10.86 -17.75
C ASP A 154 4.01 9.55 -17.69
N GLY A 155 4.21 8.94 -18.86
CA GLY A 155 5.03 7.75 -19.04
C GLY A 155 4.30 6.44 -18.75
N THR A 156 5.01 5.32 -18.84
CA THR A 156 4.43 3.97 -18.69
C THR A 156 5.19 3.12 -17.67
N PHE A 157 4.44 2.25 -17.00
CA PHE A 157 5.03 1.16 -16.22
C PHE A 157 5.27 -0.05 -17.13
N THR A 158 6.46 -0.63 -17.02
CA THR A 158 6.87 -1.87 -17.69
C THR A 158 7.90 -2.59 -16.82
N ASN A 159 8.41 -3.75 -17.21
CA ASN A 159 9.50 -4.39 -16.47
C ASN A 159 10.74 -3.50 -16.29
N ALA A 160 10.99 -2.57 -17.22
CA ALA A 160 12.09 -1.61 -17.13
C ALA A 160 11.91 -0.60 -15.98
N SER A 161 10.70 -0.46 -15.44
CA SER A 161 10.41 0.39 -14.28
C SER A 161 11.15 -0.06 -13.02
N LEU A 162 11.46 -1.35 -12.89
CA LEU A 162 12.34 -1.87 -11.84
C LEU A 162 13.65 -2.32 -12.48
N LYS A 163 14.70 -1.50 -12.31
CA LYS A 163 16.06 -1.79 -12.79
C LYS A 163 17.08 -1.23 -11.81
N GLY A 164 18.10 -2.03 -11.50
CA GLY A 164 19.15 -1.67 -10.55
C GLY A 164 18.94 -2.30 -9.18
N GLN A 165 19.60 -1.73 -8.16
CA GLN A 165 19.56 -2.26 -6.81
C GLN A 165 18.50 -1.60 -5.94
N TYR A 166 17.84 -2.40 -5.12
CA TYR A 166 16.82 -1.98 -4.17
C TYR A 166 17.13 -2.60 -2.81
N ALA A 167 17.16 -1.78 -1.77
CA ALA A 167 17.07 -2.29 -0.41
C ALA A 167 15.61 -2.61 -0.11
N TYR A 168 15.37 -3.60 0.73
CA TYR A 168 14.01 -3.90 1.18
C TYR A 168 13.97 -4.30 2.65
N THR A 169 12.80 -4.09 3.24
CA THR A 169 12.41 -4.64 4.54
C THR A 169 11.24 -5.57 4.38
N LEU A 170 11.15 -6.55 5.26
CA LEU A 170 10.10 -7.55 5.32
C LEU A 170 9.58 -7.57 6.76
N SER A 171 8.27 -7.57 6.92
CA SER A 171 7.62 -7.67 8.20
C SER A 171 6.49 -8.67 8.15
N GLY A 172 6.44 -9.54 9.17
CA GLY A 172 5.35 -10.48 9.37
C GLY A 172 4.34 -9.93 10.36
N TYR A 173 3.05 -10.00 10.00
CA TYR A 173 1.94 -9.54 10.84
C TYR A 173 0.83 -10.58 10.96
N GLY A 174 0.07 -10.50 12.05
CA GLY A 174 -1.10 -11.34 12.34
C GLY A 174 -0.80 -12.80 12.68
N GLY A 175 0.46 -13.22 12.69
CA GLY A 175 0.89 -14.54 13.15
C GLY A 175 1.17 -14.61 14.65
N ARG A 176 1.58 -15.79 15.10
CA ARG A 176 1.86 -16.07 16.52
C ARG A 176 3.27 -15.67 16.93
N VAL A 177 4.17 -15.50 15.96
CA VAL A 177 5.59 -15.26 16.20
C VAL A 177 6.06 -14.11 15.32
N SER A 178 6.64 -13.07 15.91
CA SER A 178 7.18 -11.94 15.15
C SER A 178 8.28 -12.38 14.17
N GLN A 179 8.27 -11.79 12.99
CA GLN A 179 9.25 -12.00 11.93
C GLN A 179 9.60 -10.67 11.29
N LEU A 180 10.89 -10.42 11.12
CA LEU A 180 11.42 -9.28 10.37
C LEU A 180 12.52 -9.78 9.44
N GLY A 181 12.71 -9.10 8.32
CA GLY A 181 13.81 -9.35 7.42
C GLY A 181 14.21 -8.10 6.67
N LEU A 182 15.37 -8.17 6.05
CA LEU A 182 15.88 -7.13 5.17
C LEU A 182 16.83 -7.73 4.14
N GLY A 183 17.16 -6.96 3.11
CA GLY A 183 18.13 -7.40 2.14
C GLY A 183 18.29 -6.43 0.99
N ILE A 184 19.00 -6.91 -0.03
CA ILE A 184 19.21 -6.21 -1.30
C ILE A 184 18.71 -7.09 -2.43
N MET A 185 17.98 -6.48 -3.36
CA MET A 185 17.52 -7.08 -4.60
C MET A 185 18.14 -6.34 -5.79
N SER A 186 18.47 -7.07 -6.84
CA SER A 186 18.96 -6.54 -8.11
C SER A 186 17.98 -6.92 -9.21
N TYR A 187 17.30 -5.93 -9.77
CA TYR A 187 16.36 -6.08 -10.87
C TYR A 187 17.07 -5.84 -12.21
N ASN A 188 16.85 -6.72 -13.19
CA ASN A 188 17.47 -6.61 -14.51
C ASN A 188 16.69 -5.70 -15.49
N GLY A 189 15.47 -5.26 -15.14
CA GLY A 189 14.61 -4.48 -16.03
C GLY A 189 13.91 -5.29 -17.13
N GLN A 190 14.07 -6.61 -17.13
CA GLN A 190 13.60 -7.53 -18.17
C GLN A 190 12.71 -8.65 -17.61
N GLY A 191 12.29 -8.55 -16.35
CA GLY A 191 11.39 -9.53 -15.72
C GLY A 191 12.11 -10.60 -14.88
N SER A 192 13.36 -10.39 -14.47
CA SER A 192 14.00 -11.19 -13.43
C SER A 192 14.71 -10.32 -12.38
N PHE A 193 14.63 -10.73 -11.12
CA PHE A 193 15.44 -10.16 -10.06
C PHE A 193 16.11 -11.26 -9.24
N SER A 194 17.24 -10.90 -8.64
CA SER A 194 17.99 -11.76 -7.73
C SER A 194 18.32 -11.00 -6.46
N GLY A 195 18.65 -11.70 -5.39
CA GLY A 195 18.98 -11.01 -4.15
C GLY A 195 19.35 -11.95 -3.02
N LYS A 196 19.48 -11.35 -1.84
CA LYS A 196 19.80 -12.04 -0.60
C LYS A 196 18.92 -11.49 0.51
N ALA A 197 18.22 -12.39 1.19
CA ALA A 197 17.44 -12.07 2.38
C ALA A 197 18.25 -12.39 3.64
N ILE A 198 18.16 -11.52 4.65
CA ILE A 198 18.49 -11.83 6.03
C ILE A 198 17.18 -11.77 6.81
N VAL A 199 16.74 -12.91 7.33
CA VAL A 199 15.45 -13.03 8.01
C VAL A 199 15.69 -13.46 9.45
N ASN A 200 15.13 -12.70 10.39
CA ASN A 200 15.09 -13.04 11.79
C ASN A 200 13.92 -14.01 12.02
N LEU A 201 14.23 -15.26 12.39
CA LEU A 201 13.26 -16.33 12.64
C LEU A 201 13.38 -16.85 14.09
N PRO A 202 12.31 -17.46 14.65
CA PRO A 202 12.43 -18.21 15.90
C PRO A 202 13.49 -19.31 15.80
N GLY A 203 14.29 -19.45 16.86
CA GLY A 203 15.26 -20.53 17.02
C GLY A 203 14.66 -21.75 17.73
N GLU A 204 15.51 -22.66 18.18
CA GLU A 204 15.10 -23.96 18.75
C GLU A 204 14.30 -23.85 20.05
N THR A 205 14.45 -22.77 20.82
CA THR A 205 13.77 -22.57 22.10
C THR A 205 13.08 -21.21 22.18
N THR A 206 12.06 -21.12 23.04
CA THR A 206 11.30 -19.87 23.26
C THR A 206 12.24 -18.71 23.60
N GLY A 207 12.08 -17.60 22.88
CA GLY A 207 12.91 -16.40 23.06
C GLY A 207 14.25 -16.44 22.33
N LYS A 208 14.71 -17.59 21.83
CA LYS A 208 15.88 -17.65 20.94
C LYS A 208 15.50 -17.26 19.52
N ARG A 209 16.42 -16.56 18.85
CA ARG A 209 16.27 -16.07 17.48
C ARG A 209 17.50 -16.44 16.68
N ILE A 210 17.30 -16.73 15.40
CA ILE A 210 18.37 -17.00 14.43
C ILE A 210 18.21 -16.08 13.22
N PHE A 211 19.33 -15.73 12.61
CA PHE A 211 19.33 -15.08 11.30
C PHE A 211 19.54 -16.13 10.23
N VAL A 212 18.52 -16.32 9.40
CA VAL A 212 18.61 -17.17 8.22
C VAL A 212 18.91 -16.29 7.03
N THR A 213 19.90 -16.71 6.25
CA THR A 213 20.33 -16.01 5.05
C THR A 213 20.07 -16.89 3.84
N ALA A 214 19.31 -16.39 2.87
CA ALA A 214 18.96 -17.16 1.67
C ALA A 214 19.11 -16.31 0.40
N PRO A 215 19.85 -16.79 -0.62
CA PRO A 215 19.81 -16.20 -1.95
C PRO A 215 18.50 -16.58 -2.66
N PHE A 216 18.08 -15.77 -3.63
CA PHE A 216 16.94 -16.08 -4.48
C PHE A 216 17.09 -15.48 -5.88
N VAL A 217 16.41 -16.09 -6.84
CA VAL A 217 16.20 -15.56 -8.20
C VAL A 217 14.74 -15.79 -8.54
N ARG A 218 14.03 -14.75 -9.00
CA ARG A 218 12.58 -14.80 -9.23
C ARG A 218 12.24 -14.09 -10.54
N PRO A 219 11.32 -14.64 -11.34
CA PRO A 219 10.72 -13.90 -12.44
C PRO A 219 9.70 -12.89 -11.90
N TYR A 220 9.46 -11.81 -12.63
CA TYR A 220 8.41 -10.84 -12.33
C TYR A 220 7.80 -10.25 -13.60
N ASN A 221 6.57 -9.76 -13.47
CA ASN A 221 5.91 -8.97 -14.51
C ASN A 221 5.25 -7.73 -13.92
N ILE A 222 5.39 -6.59 -14.60
CA ILE A 222 4.78 -5.30 -14.25
C ILE A 222 3.65 -4.98 -15.22
N ASN A 223 2.49 -4.66 -14.66
CA ASN A 223 1.32 -4.18 -15.38
C ASN A 223 1.44 -2.67 -15.65
N ALA A 224 0.66 -2.18 -16.61
CA ALA A 224 0.69 -0.77 -17.02
C ALA A 224 0.28 0.22 -15.90
N ASP A 225 -0.41 -0.26 -14.86
CA ASP A 225 -0.83 0.52 -13.70
C ASP A 225 0.22 0.54 -12.55
N GLY A 226 1.35 -0.14 -12.74
CA GLY A 226 2.43 -0.21 -11.75
C GLY A 226 2.28 -1.35 -10.74
N THR A 227 1.18 -2.11 -10.78
CA THR A 227 1.07 -3.38 -10.05
C THR A 227 1.88 -4.47 -10.74
N GLY A 228 2.17 -5.55 -10.03
CA GLY A 228 2.85 -6.70 -10.62
C GLY A 228 2.78 -7.94 -9.75
N ILE A 229 3.22 -9.05 -10.34
CA ILE A 229 3.32 -10.34 -9.66
C ILE A 229 4.70 -10.93 -9.97
N ALA A 230 5.36 -11.46 -8.94
CA ALA A 230 6.49 -12.36 -9.07
C ALA A 230 6.05 -13.76 -8.66
N THR A 231 6.23 -14.74 -9.54
CA THR A 231 5.82 -16.14 -9.33
C THR A 231 7.07 -17.00 -9.30
N PRO A 232 7.66 -17.23 -8.12
CA PRO A 232 8.86 -18.04 -8.00
C PRO A 232 8.50 -19.53 -8.21
N PRO A 233 9.33 -20.32 -8.91
CA PRO A 233 9.08 -21.75 -9.07
C PRO A 233 8.98 -22.47 -7.72
N GLY A 234 7.83 -23.09 -7.44
CA GLY A 234 7.61 -23.86 -6.21
C GLY A 234 7.44 -23.03 -4.93
N GLU A 235 7.29 -21.70 -5.03
CA GLU A 235 7.04 -20.83 -3.88
C GLU A 235 5.74 -20.03 -4.04
N SER A 236 5.39 -19.27 -3.00
CA SER A 236 4.26 -18.34 -3.03
C SER A 236 4.49 -17.20 -4.01
N ASP A 237 3.43 -16.82 -4.73
CA ASP A 237 3.36 -15.55 -5.45
C ASP A 237 3.67 -14.38 -4.52
N ILE A 238 4.29 -13.35 -5.09
CA ILE A 238 4.51 -12.06 -4.47
C ILE A 238 3.77 -11.02 -5.31
N LEU A 239 2.77 -10.38 -4.72
CA LEU A 239 2.12 -9.22 -5.32
C LEU A 239 2.90 -7.98 -4.97
N PHE A 240 3.00 -7.02 -5.87
CA PHE A 240 3.63 -5.74 -5.56
C PHE A 240 2.98 -4.59 -6.33
N ILE A 241 3.24 -3.38 -5.83
CA ILE A 241 2.88 -2.13 -6.49
C ILE A 241 4.03 -1.15 -6.35
N ILE A 242 4.38 -0.47 -7.44
CA ILE A 242 5.29 0.68 -7.40
C ILE A 242 4.54 1.83 -6.72
N THR A 243 5.03 2.27 -5.57
CA THR A 243 4.41 3.32 -4.75
C THR A 243 4.97 4.70 -5.05
N GLU A 244 6.21 4.77 -5.54
CA GLU A 244 6.85 6.02 -5.93
C GLU A 244 7.63 5.80 -7.22
N ALA A 245 7.53 6.74 -8.17
CA ALA A 245 8.22 6.66 -9.44
C ALA A 245 8.64 8.04 -9.94
N GLN A 246 9.67 8.06 -10.79
CA GLN A 246 10.10 9.23 -11.57
C GLN A 246 10.06 8.88 -13.04
N VAL A 247 9.74 9.85 -13.89
CA VAL A 247 9.73 9.64 -15.34
C VAL A 247 11.12 9.86 -15.89
N ASP A 248 11.68 8.84 -16.53
CA ASP A 248 12.94 8.90 -17.26
C ASP A 248 12.72 8.31 -18.65
N ASN A 249 12.93 9.13 -19.70
CA ASN A 249 12.73 8.75 -21.10
C ASN A 249 11.38 8.07 -21.38
N GLY A 250 10.30 8.58 -20.78
CA GLY A 250 8.94 8.05 -20.94
C GLY A 250 8.63 6.79 -20.11
N ILE A 251 9.58 6.27 -19.34
CA ILE A 251 9.37 5.15 -18.42
C ILE A 251 9.21 5.68 -17.00
N LYS A 252 8.18 5.20 -16.28
CA LYS A 252 8.02 5.44 -14.85
C LYS A 252 8.99 4.53 -14.10
N VAL A 253 10.17 5.03 -13.76
CA VAL A 253 11.21 4.31 -13.00
C VAL A 253 10.84 4.33 -11.51
N GLY A 254 10.58 3.14 -10.98
CA GLY A 254 10.18 2.95 -9.58
C GLY A 254 11.30 3.31 -8.62
N GLN A 255 11.01 4.22 -7.70
CA GLN A 255 11.87 4.62 -6.58
C GLN A 255 11.54 3.83 -5.32
N SER A 256 10.26 3.54 -5.12
CA SER A 256 9.77 2.74 -4.00
C SER A 256 8.64 1.81 -4.45
N ALA A 257 8.48 0.69 -3.76
CA ALA A 257 7.38 -0.24 -4.00
C ALA A 257 7.04 -1.03 -2.74
N PHE A 258 5.80 -1.51 -2.67
CA PHE A 258 5.31 -2.36 -1.60
C PHE A 258 5.00 -3.75 -2.14
N PHE A 259 5.21 -4.79 -1.33
CA PHE A 259 4.92 -6.16 -1.73
C PHE A 259 4.25 -6.98 -0.62
N ILE A 260 3.53 -8.02 -1.05
CA ILE A 260 2.81 -8.99 -0.21
C ILE A 260 3.21 -10.38 -0.68
N VAL A 261 3.72 -11.22 0.22
CA VAL A 261 3.84 -12.66 -0.05
C VAL A 261 2.45 -13.27 0.12
N ASN A 262 1.94 -13.90 -0.95
CA ASN A 262 0.54 -14.31 -1.02
C ASN A 262 0.15 -15.28 0.11
N GLN A 263 0.98 -16.29 0.37
CA GLN A 263 0.72 -17.30 1.38
C GLN A 263 1.24 -16.87 2.77
N ILE A 264 0.56 -17.37 3.79
CA ILE A 264 1.03 -17.25 5.18
C ILE A 264 2.34 -18.03 5.33
N ASN A 265 3.28 -17.45 6.07
CA ASN A 265 4.49 -18.19 6.44
C ASN A 265 4.11 -19.37 7.35
N PRO A 266 4.38 -20.62 6.95
CA PRO A 266 3.94 -21.81 7.70
C PRO A 266 4.64 -21.94 9.06
N ILE A 267 5.80 -21.32 9.25
CA ILE A 267 6.57 -21.37 10.50
C ILE A 267 6.01 -20.36 11.51
N THR A 268 5.69 -19.15 11.06
CA THR A 268 5.36 -18.02 11.97
C THR A 268 3.86 -17.70 12.01
N GLY A 269 3.09 -18.19 11.04
CA GLY A 269 1.68 -17.84 10.87
C GLY A 269 1.46 -16.42 10.35
N ASN A 270 2.53 -15.71 9.97
CA ASN A 270 2.44 -14.32 9.53
C ASN A 270 2.04 -14.21 8.06
N LEU A 271 1.22 -13.21 7.74
CA LEU A 271 1.23 -12.61 6.41
C LEU A 271 2.47 -11.73 6.29
N LEU A 272 3.28 -11.96 5.27
CA LEU A 272 4.51 -11.20 5.07
C LEU A 272 4.25 -10.07 4.08
N THR A 273 4.59 -8.86 4.50
CA THR A 273 4.62 -7.69 3.63
C THR A 273 5.97 -7.00 3.69
N GLY A 274 6.24 -6.11 2.76
CA GLY A 274 7.48 -5.37 2.78
C GLY A 274 7.47 -4.19 1.84
N GLU A 275 8.51 -3.39 2.00
CA GLU A 275 8.76 -2.20 1.21
C GLU A 275 10.14 -2.32 0.61
N MET A 276 10.30 -1.82 -0.60
CA MET A 276 11.58 -1.71 -1.27
C MET A 276 11.83 -0.27 -1.71
N THR A 277 13.07 0.16 -1.61
CA THR A 277 13.54 1.50 -1.99
C THR A 277 14.77 1.37 -2.86
N LYS A 278 14.77 2.11 -3.97
CA LYS A 278 15.88 2.14 -4.91
C LYS A 278 17.12 2.70 -4.23
N LEU A 279 18.24 2.02 -4.39
CA LEU A 279 19.53 2.51 -3.89
C LEU A 279 20.11 3.53 -4.88
N PRO A 280 20.85 4.54 -4.40
CA PRO A 280 21.68 5.38 -5.26
C PRO A 280 22.66 4.50 -6.04
N ASN A 281 22.88 4.83 -7.31
CA ASN A 281 23.93 4.21 -8.12
C ASN A 281 25.32 4.62 -7.62
#